data_AF-A0A537BTF1-F1
#
_entry.id   AF-A0A537BTF1-F1
#
_cell.length_a   1.000
_cell.length_b   1.000
_cell.length_c   1.000
_cell.angle_alpha   90.00
_cell.angle_beta   90.00
_cell.angle_gamma   90.00
#
_symmetry.space_group_name_H-M   'P 1'
#
loop_
_entity.id
_entity.type
_entity.pdbx_description
1 polymer ?
#
loop_
_entity_poly.entity_id
_entity_poly.type
_entity_poly.pdbx_seq_one_letter_code
_entity_poly.pdbx_strand_id
1 'polypeptide(L)'
;MIVNATSLIGLSYVAVFPALLAYHFWNQGVAAVGAARAGVFMHLMPFFGAAMGVAFLGERFGLHHALGMALIIAGVTIASRKWAG
;
A
#
# COMPACT_ATOMS: atom_id res chain seq x y z
N MET A 1 -5.33 -31.80 0.96
CA MET A 1 -4.54 -30.55 1.02
C MET A 1 -3.22 -30.89 1.71
N ILE A 2 -2.11 -30.96 0.98
CA ILE A 2 -0.81 -31.33 1.58
C ILE A 2 -0.23 -30.06 2.23
N VAL A 3 -0.14 -30.05 3.56
CA VAL A 3 0.50 -28.97 4.31
C VAL A 3 2.01 -29.23 4.28
N ASN A 4 2.78 -28.27 3.75
CA ASN A 4 4.24 -28.32 3.69
C ASN A 4 4.83 -27.07 4.37
N ALA A 5 6.11 -27.12 4.72
CA ALA A 5 6.79 -26.03 5.43
C ALA A 5 6.72 -24.70 4.66
N THR A 6 6.87 -24.73 3.33
CA THR A 6 6.80 -23.55 2.46
C THR A 6 5.43 -22.87 2.51
N SER A 7 4.35 -23.64 2.45
CA SER A 7 2.98 -23.16 2.54
C SER A 7 2.69 -22.60 3.94
N LEU A 8 3.25 -23.20 4.99
CA LEU A 8 3.10 -22.70 6.35
C LEU A 8 3.80 -21.35 6.53
N ILE A 9 5.03 -21.21 6.00
CA ILE A 9 5.78 -19.93 6.02
C ILE A 9 5.03 -18.85 5.23
N GLY A 10 4.56 -19.16 4.03
CA GLY A 10 3.76 -18.23 3.22
C GLY A 10 2.48 -17.79 3.93
N LEU A 11 1.78 -18.74 4.56
CA LEU A 11 0.58 -18.45 5.34
C LEU A 11 0.89 -17.55 6.55
N SER A 12 1.94 -17.86 7.31
CA SER A 12 2.37 -17.03 8.44
C SER A 12 2.74 -15.61 8.01
N TYR A 13 3.43 -15.46 6.87
CA TYR A 13 3.75 -14.15 6.30
C TYR A 13 2.49 -13.34 5.99
N VAL A 14 1.54 -13.91 5.25
CA VAL A 14 0.29 -13.21 4.87
C VAL A 14 -0.60 -12.94 6.10
N ALA A 15 -0.64 -13.87 7.05
CA ALA A 15 -1.42 -13.69 8.27
C ALA A 15 -0.89 -12.55 9.14
N VAL A 16 0.44 -12.44 9.30
CA VAL A 16 1.03 -11.44 10.20
C VAL A 16 1.07 -10.06 9.54
N PHE A 17 1.61 -9.95 8.33
CA PHE A 17 1.91 -8.63 7.75
C PHE A 17 0.70 -7.96 7.09
N PRO A 18 0.18 -8.42 5.94
CA PRO A 18 -0.93 -7.75 5.25
C PRO A 18 -2.29 -7.96 5.92
N ALA A 19 -2.45 -8.96 6.78
CA ALA A 19 -3.68 -9.11 7.57
C ALA A 19 -3.55 -8.40 8.92
N LEU A 20 -2.87 -8.99 9.91
CA LEU A 20 -2.90 -8.46 11.28
C LEU A 20 -2.30 -7.05 11.41
N LEU A 21 -1.04 -6.86 10.99
CA LEU A 21 -0.33 -5.60 11.17
C LEU A 21 -0.91 -4.48 10.30
N ALA A 22 -1.18 -4.75 9.02
CA ALA A 22 -1.74 -3.74 8.12
C ALA A 22 -3.12 -3.25 8.59
N TYR A 23 -4.03 -4.14 8.99
CA TYR A 23 -5.32 -3.71 9.54
C TYR A 23 -5.18 -3.00 10.88
N HIS A 24 -4.25 -3.42 11.74
CA HIS A 24 -4.00 -2.73 13.00
C HIS A 24 -3.55 -1.28 12.77
N PHE A 25 -2.54 -1.06 11.92
CA PHE A 25 -2.05 0.28 11.59
C PHE A 25 -3.07 1.11 10.82
N TRP A 26 -3.85 0.47 9.94
CA TRP A 26 -4.95 1.14 9.26
C TRP A 26 -6.00 1.66 10.24
N ASN A 27 -6.46 0.81 11.16
CA ASN A 27 -7.46 1.20 12.16
C ASN A 27 -6.92 2.29 13.10
N GLN A 28 -5.66 2.18 13.54
CA GLN A 28 -4.98 3.23 14.31
C GLN A 28 -4.93 4.56 13.53
N GLY A 29 -4.54 4.51 12.25
CA GLY A 29 -4.49 5.68 11.38
C GLY A 29 -5.86 6.31 11.18
N VAL A 30 -6.88 5.50 10.90
CA VAL A 30 -8.28 5.95 10.77
C VAL A 30 -8.77 6.59 12.07
N ALA A 31 -8.44 6.02 13.24
CA ALA A 31 -8.78 6.61 14.53
C ALA A 31 -8.07 7.96 14.77
N ALA A 32 -6.83 8.10 14.31
CA ALA A 32 -6.02 9.31 14.50
C ALA A 32 -6.40 10.47 13.56
N VAL A 33 -6.72 10.20 12.29
CA VAL A 33 -6.98 11.26 11.28
C VAL A 33 -8.41 11.27 10.72
N GLY A 34 -9.23 10.28 11.06
CA GLY A 34 -10.57 10.10 10.52
C GLY A 34 -10.59 9.36 9.17
N ALA A 35 -11.68 8.65 8.90
CA ALA A 35 -11.83 7.79 7.72
C ALA A 35 -11.66 8.54 6.38
N ALA A 36 -12.19 9.77 6.28
CA ALA A 36 -12.07 10.58 5.07
C ALA A 36 -10.61 10.91 4.70
N ARG A 37 -9.79 11.27 5.70
CA ARG A 37 -8.37 11.58 5.48
C ARG A 37 -7.55 10.32 5.26
N ALA A 38 -7.79 9.27 6.05
CA ALA A 38 -7.11 7.98 5.89
C ALA A 38 -7.36 7.37 4.50
N GLY A 39 -8.59 7.45 3.98
CA GLY A 39 -8.98 6.92 2.67
C GLY A 39 -8.16 7.47 1.49
N VAL A 40 -7.66 8.71 1.59
CA VAL A 40 -6.78 9.30 0.56
C VAL A 40 -5.49 8.48 0.42
N PHE A 41 -4.92 7.99 1.52
CA PHE A 41 -3.68 7.20 1.51
C PHE A 41 -3.84 5.83 0.86
N MET A 42 -5.05 5.30 0.70
CA MET A 42 -5.26 4.05 -0.06
C MET A 42 -4.86 4.21 -1.54
N HIS A 43 -4.84 5.44 -2.07
CA HIS A 43 -4.36 5.68 -3.42
C HIS A 43 -2.84 5.50 -3.56
N LEU A 44 -2.09 5.39 -2.46
CA LEU A 44 -0.68 5.02 -2.49
C LEU A 44 -0.45 3.50 -2.67
N MET A 45 -1.47 2.65 -2.50
CA MET A 45 -1.33 1.20 -2.75
C MET A 45 -0.74 0.90 -4.14
N PRO A 46 -1.26 1.44 -5.26
CA PRO A 46 -0.67 1.20 -6.57
C PRO A 46 0.76 1.74 -6.72
N PHE A 47 1.12 2.83 -6.02
CA PHE A 47 2.50 3.33 -6.01
C PHE A 47 3.45 2.30 -5.38
N PHE A 48 3.12 1.79 -4.18
CA PHE A 48 3.92 0.78 -3.51
C PHE A 48 3.91 -0.55 -4.26
N GLY A 49 2.77 -0.95 -4.85
CA GLY A 49 2.66 -2.14 -5.68
C GLY A 49 3.63 -2.10 -6.86
N ALA A 50 3.62 -1.02 -7.64
CA ALA A 50 4.55 -0.84 -8.76
C ALA A 50 6.02 -0.75 -8.29
N ALA A 51 6.29 -0.03 -7.18
CA ALA A 51 7.65 0.06 -6.65
C ALA A 51 8.18 -1.31 -6.20
N MET A 52 7.35 -2.12 -5.55
CA MET A 52 7.69 -3.49 -5.14
C MET A 52 7.82 -4.43 -6.34
N GLY A 53 6.98 -4.31 -7.36
CA GLY A 53 7.09 -5.07 -8.61
C GLY A 53 8.44 -4.86 -9.29
N VAL A 54 8.87 -3.60 -9.39
CA VAL A 54 10.19 -3.24 -9.92
C VAL A 54 11.32 -3.77 -9.03
N ALA A 55 11.21 -3.60 -7.70
CA ALA A 55 12.28 -3.95 -6.76
C ALA A 55 12.46 -5.46 -6.54
N PHE A 56 11.37 -6.22 -6.46
CA PHE A 56 11.39 -7.63 -6.06
C PHE A 56 11.09 -8.60 -7.20
N LEU A 57 10.25 -8.20 -8.18
CA LEU A 57 9.87 -9.05 -9.31
C LEU A 57 10.70 -8.79 -10.57
N GLY A 58 11.56 -7.76 -10.55
CA GLY A 58 12.41 -7.40 -11.69
C GLY A 58 11.63 -6.76 -12.85
N GLU A 59 10.46 -6.19 -12.58
CA GLU A 59 9.68 -5.49 -13.59
C GLU A 59 10.47 -4.30 -14.15
N ARG A 60 10.43 -4.12 -15.48
CA ARG A 60 11.15 -3.02 -16.12
C ARG A 60 10.50 -1.68 -15.75
N PHE A 61 11.26 -0.84 -15.06
CA PHE A 61 10.86 0.54 -14.84
C PHE A 61 10.72 1.26 -16.18
N GLY A 62 9.56 1.85 -16.41
CA GLY A 62 9.19 2.46 -17.67
C GLY A 62 8.56 3.82 -17.44
N LEU A 63 8.43 4.61 -18.51
CA LEU A 63 7.87 5.97 -18.40
C LEU A 63 6.45 5.98 -17.83
N HIS A 64 5.65 4.96 -18.13
CA HIS A 64 4.30 4.78 -17.56
C HIS A 64 4.33 4.60 -16.03
N HIS A 65 5.31 3.87 -15.49
CA HIS A 65 5.50 3.74 -14.04
C HIS A 65 5.83 5.11 -13.42
N ALA A 66 6.78 5.84 -14.00
CA ALA A 66 7.16 7.17 -13.51
C ALA A 66 5.99 8.16 -13.52
N LEU A 67 5.24 8.23 -14.63
CA LEU A 67 4.09 9.11 -14.77
C LEU A 67 2.96 8.73 -13.81
N GLY A 68 2.65 7.44 -13.69
CA GLY A 68 1.64 6.95 -12.75
C GLY A 68 2.00 7.25 -11.30
N MET A 69 3.24 6.98 -10.91
CA MET A 69 3.76 7.29 -9.57
C MET A 69 3.70 8.80 -9.27
N ALA A 70 4.12 9.64 -10.22
CA ALA A 70 4.04 11.09 -10.07
C ALA A 70 2.60 11.58 -9.91
N LEU A 71 1.67 11.05 -10.71
CA LEU A 71 0.25 11.41 -10.65
C LEU A 71 -0.39 11.00 -9.32
N ILE A 72 -0.06 9.81 -8.80
CA ILE A 72 -0.52 9.33 -7.49
C ILE A 72 -0.03 10.27 -6.38
N ILE A 73 1.27 10.59 -6.34
CA ILE A 73 1.85 11.48 -5.32
C ILE A 73 1.21 12.87 -5.39
N ALA A 74 1.06 13.42 -6.60
CA ALA A 74 0.43 14.71 -6.81
C ALA A 74 -1.02 14.72 -6.33
N GLY A 75 -1.81 13.70 -6.71
CA GLY A 75 -3.21 13.55 -6.33
C GLY A 75 -3.40 13.46 -4.81
N VAL A 76 -2.62 12.60 -4.14
CA VAL A 76 -2.63 12.46 -2.68
C VAL A 76 -2.25 13.77 -2.01
N THR A 77 -1.19 14.44 -2.46
CA THR A 77 -0.73 15.70 -1.89
C THR A 77 -1.78 16.81 -2.00
N ILE A 78 -2.45 16.94 -3.16
CA ILE A 78 -3.51 17.93 -3.38
C ILE A 78 -4.74 17.61 -2.53
N ALA A 79 -5.16 16.34 -2.50
CA ALA A 79 -6.30 15.88 -1.73
C ALA A 79 -6.07 16.09 -0.23
N SER A 80 -4.86 15.83 0.28
CA SER A 80 -4.52 16.08 1.68
C SER A 80 -4.47 17.56 2.04
N ARG A 81 -4.13 18.47 1.10
CA ARG A 81 -4.07 19.92 1.34
C ARG A 81 -5.44 20.59 1.47
N LYS A 82 -6.44 20.17 0.69
CA LYS A 82 -7.79 20.79 0.69
C LYS A 82 -8.55 20.65 2.02
N TRP A 83 -8.09 19.77 2.91
CA TRP A 83 -8.72 19.50 4.21
C TRP A 83 -8.01 20.15 5.40
N ALA A 84 -6.95 20.92 5.16
CA ALA A 84 -6.21 21.68 6.17
C ALA A 84 -6.66 23.16 6.27
N GLY A 85 -7.66 23.56 5.48
CA GLY A 85 -8.31 24.87 5.53
C GLY A 85 -9.71 24.77 6.09
#